data_AF-A0A7S2TX66-F1
#
_entry.id   AF-A0A7S2TX66-F1
#
_cell.length_a   1.000
_cell.length_b   1.000
_cell.length_c   1.000
_cell.angle_alpha   90.00
_cell.angle_beta   90.00
_cell.angle_gamma   90.00
#
_symmetry.space_group_name_H-M   'P 1'
#
loop_
_entity.id
_entity.type
_entity.pdbx_description
1 polymer ?
#
loop_
_entity_poly.entity_id
_entity_poly.type
_entity_poly.pdbx_seq_one_letter_code
_entity_poly.pdbx_strand_id
1 'polypeptide(L)'
;LGPNATLAFQREGYRYRDINPMELTETLTHPGVLKVFSKHMLSGVQEIYKDFVLSSQIARLQEYVPSITKDHIGGWKSGVRALAVNEDGILDEFVIEVGVPKRVMNVRNAPSPACTASLRIAQGVVDNAEAAGFF
;
A
#
# COMPACT_ATOMS: atom_id res chain seq x y z
N LEU A 1 14.79 8.63 0.68
CA LEU A 1 13.46 8.23 1.17
C LEU A 1 12.51 8.49 0.02
N GLY A 2 11.90 7.44 -0.52
CA GLY A 2 10.88 7.59 -1.55
C GLY A 2 9.62 8.23 -0.97
N PRO A 3 8.64 8.57 -1.81
CA PRO A 3 7.37 9.08 -1.36
C PRO A 3 6.77 8.15 -0.30
N ASN A 4 6.21 8.74 0.75
CA ASN A 4 5.59 7.96 1.81
C ASN A 4 4.22 7.43 1.36
N ALA A 5 3.64 6.53 2.16
CA ALA A 5 2.38 5.88 1.82
C ALA A 5 1.24 6.92 1.70
N THR A 6 0.89 7.26 0.46
CA THR A 6 -0.19 8.18 0.11
C THR A 6 -1.26 7.45 -0.70
N LEU A 7 -2.45 8.02 -0.78
CA LEU A 7 -3.55 7.44 -1.56
C LEU A 7 -3.20 7.44 -3.06
N ALA A 8 -3.27 6.27 -3.70
CA ALA A 8 -3.27 6.16 -5.15
C ALA A 8 -4.66 6.50 -5.71
N PHE A 9 -4.73 7.28 -6.78
CA PHE A 9 -5.98 7.68 -7.43
C PHE A 9 -6.51 6.65 -8.45
N GLN A 10 -5.84 5.50 -8.52
CA GLN A 10 -6.16 4.33 -9.32
C GLN A 10 -5.46 3.11 -8.67
N ARG A 11 -6.09 1.93 -8.71
CA ARG A 11 -5.61 0.67 -8.12
C ARG A 11 -4.23 0.24 -8.64
N GLU A 12 -3.92 0.60 -9.87
CA GLU A 12 -2.63 0.35 -10.53
C GLU A 12 -1.95 1.66 -10.97
N GLY A 13 -2.30 2.78 -10.34
CA GLY A 13 -1.74 4.10 -10.67
C GLY A 13 -0.37 4.31 -10.03
N TYR A 14 0.69 4.24 -10.84
CA TYR A 14 2.06 4.45 -10.36
C TYR A 14 2.45 5.93 -10.36
N ARG A 15 1.68 6.82 -10.98
CA ARG A 15 1.94 8.27 -11.02
C ARG A 15 0.78 9.03 -10.38
N TYR A 16 1.06 10.19 -9.78
CA TYR A 16 -0.01 11.08 -9.28
C TYR A 16 -1.01 11.55 -10.35
N ARG A 17 -0.63 11.45 -11.63
CA ARG A 17 -1.50 11.79 -12.76
C ARG A 17 -2.36 10.61 -13.25
N ASP A 18 -2.09 9.40 -12.75
CA ASP A 18 -2.87 8.21 -13.07
C ASP A 18 -4.13 8.25 -12.20
N ILE A 19 -5.21 8.79 -12.78
CA ILE A 19 -6.47 9.02 -12.09
C ILE A 19 -7.56 8.24 -12.81
N ASN A 20 -8.22 7.35 -12.08
CA ASN A 20 -9.46 6.73 -12.53
C ASN A 20 -10.62 7.29 -11.67
N PRO A 21 -11.45 8.20 -12.20
CA PRO A 21 -12.54 8.81 -11.44
C PRO A 21 -13.50 7.79 -10.82
N MET A 22 -13.76 6.67 -11.50
CA MET A 22 -14.68 5.64 -11.01
C MET A 22 -14.12 4.92 -9.79
N GLU A 23 -12.86 4.48 -9.85
CA GLU A 23 -12.17 3.83 -8.72
C GLU A 23 -11.95 4.81 -7.56
N LEU A 24 -11.64 6.07 -7.87
CA LEU A 24 -11.47 7.10 -6.87
C LEU A 24 -12.79 7.39 -6.15
N THR A 25 -13.91 7.51 -6.87
CA THR A 25 -15.23 7.65 -6.25
C THR A 25 -15.55 6.44 -5.39
N GLU A 26 -15.38 5.21 -5.89
CA GLU A 26 -15.60 3.97 -5.12
C GLU A 26 -14.82 4.00 -3.79
N THR A 27 -13.53 4.35 -3.86
CA THR A 27 -12.62 4.44 -2.71
C THR A 27 -13.06 5.52 -1.73
N LEU A 28 -13.41 6.71 -2.22
CA LEU A 28 -13.82 7.83 -1.37
C LEU A 28 -15.24 7.68 -0.81
N THR A 29 -16.07 6.80 -1.37
CA THR A 29 -17.40 6.50 -0.82
C THR A 29 -17.44 5.27 0.07
N HIS A 30 -16.37 4.46 0.08
CA HIS A 30 -16.35 3.24 0.88
C HIS A 30 -16.29 3.56 2.39
N PRO A 31 -17.22 3.07 3.21
CA PRO A 31 -17.36 3.49 4.62
C PRO A 31 -16.11 3.17 5.45
N GLY A 32 -15.49 2.01 5.23
CA GLY A 32 -14.25 1.64 5.90
C GLY A 32 -13.06 2.51 5.51
N VAL A 33 -13.01 2.95 4.25
CA VAL A 33 -11.94 3.83 3.77
C VAL A 33 -12.12 5.21 4.39
N LEU A 34 -13.35 5.73 4.43
CA LEU A 34 -13.67 6.98 5.12
C LEU A 34 -13.32 6.95 6.62
N LYS A 35 -13.57 5.82 7.29
CA LYS A 35 -13.21 5.60 8.70
C LYS A 35 -11.68 5.58 8.93
N VAL A 36 -10.92 5.08 7.97
CA VAL A 36 -9.45 5.12 7.98
C VAL A 36 -8.95 6.53 7.72
N PHE A 37 -9.50 7.20 6.71
CA PHE A 37 -9.15 8.59 6.39
C PHE A 37 -9.40 9.51 7.57
N SER A 38 -10.58 9.46 8.20
CA SER A 38 -10.90 10.34 9.33
C SER A 38 -9.92 10.24 10.50
N LYS A 39 -9.34 9.06 10.73
CA LYS A 39 -8.30 8.83 11.75
C LYS A 39 -6.91 9.33 11.33
N HIS A 40 -6.61 9.35 10.04
CA HIS A 40 -5.26 9.59 9.50
C HIS A 40 -5.17 10.74 8.49
N MET A 41 -6.19 11.60 8.41
CA MET A 41 -6.24 12.72 7.45
C MET A 41 -5.03 13.64 7.58
N LEU A 42 -4.73 14.06 8.81
CA LEU A 42 -3.65 15.01 9.07
C LEU A 42 -2.29 14.44 8.65
N SER A 43 -2.02 13.18 8.99
CA SER A 43 -0.79 12.51 8.55
C SER A 43 -0.75 12.36 7.04
N GLY A 44 -1.86 11.99 6.39
CA GLY A 44 -1.93 11.83 4.94
C GLY A 44 -1.59 13.13 4.18
N VAL A 45 -2.16 14.26 4.60
CA VAL A 45 -1.85 15.56 3.99
C VAL A 45 -0.40 15.97 4.22
N GLN A 46 0.13 15.74 5.42
CA GLN A 46 1.53 16.02 5.72
C GLN A 46 2.48 15.16 4.87
N GLU A 47 2.14 13.90 4.61
CA GLU A 47 2.94 13.04 3.74
C GLU A 47 2.90 13.49 2.28
N ILE A 48 1.73 13.84 1.75
CA ILE A 48 1.61 14.42 0.41
C ILE A 48 2.48 15.68 0.30
N TYR A 49 2.40 16.59 1.27
CA TYR A 49 3.22 17.81 1.25
C TYR A 49 4.72 17.50 1.23
N LYS A 50 5.18 16.55 2.04
CA LYS A 50 6.58 16.11 2.04
C LYS A 50 6.98 15.50 0.70
N ASP A 51 6.10 14.75 0.05
CA ASP A 51 6.38 14.11 -1.25
C ASP A 51 6.61 15.12 -2.37
N PHE A 52 5.94 16.28 -2.34
CA PHE A 52 6.08 17.33 -3.35
C PHE A 52 7.20 18.34 -3.07
N VAL A 53 7.61 18.52 -1.81
CA VAL A 53 8.60 19.54 -1.43
C VAL A 53 9.97 18.89 -1.19
N LEU A 54 10.78 18.84 -2.24
CA LEU A 54 12.13 18.24 -2.21
C LEU A 54 13.03 18.81 -1.09
N SER A 55 12.95 20.11 -0.80
CA SER A 55 13.73 20.73 0.28
C SER A 55 13.34 20.20 1.67
N SER A 56 12.05 19.91 1.89
CA SER A 56 11.54 19.30 3.12
C SER A 56 12.06 17.88 3.28
N GLN A 57 12.12 17.11 2.19
CA GLN A 57 12.71 15.77 2.19
C GLN A 57 14.20 15.80 2.52
N ILE A 58 14.96 16.72 1.90
CA ILE A 58 16.39 16.89 2.17
C ILE A 58 16.62 17.27 3.63
N ALA A 59 15.88 18.24 4.17
CA ALA A 59 16.02 18.67 5.56
C ALA A 59 15.82 17.51 6.54
N ARG A 60 14.81 16.66 6.29
CA ARG A 60 14.54 15.47 7.12
C ARG A 60 15.58 14.38 6.95
N LEU A 61 16.13 14.20 5.75
CA LEU A 61 17.27 13.30 5.52
C LEU A 61 18.52 13.78 6.25
N GLN A 62 18.73 15.08 6.32
CA GLN A 62 19.86 15.70 7.01
C GLN A 62 19.81 15.52 8.54
N GLU A 63 18.62 15.25 9.12
CA GLU A 63 18.50 14.82 10.53
C GLU A 63 19.27 13.51 10.79
N TYR A 64 19.40 12.63 9.79
CA TYR A 64 20.11 11.35 9.89
C TYR A 64 21.51 11.39 9.26
N VAL A 65 21.63 12.06 8.10
CA VAL A 65 22.87 12.15 7.33
C VAL A 65 23.06 13.61 6.86
N PRO A 66 23.74 14.46 7.67
CA PRO A 66 23.85 15.90 7.42
C PRO A 66 24.51 16.29 6.09
N SER A 67 25.33 15.41 5.52
CA SER A 67 26.04 15.65 4.25
C SER A 67 25.18 15.44 3.00
N ILE A 68 23.93 15.01 3.13
CA ILE A 68 23.03 14.85 1.98
C ILE A 68 22.73 16.23 1.37
N THR A 69 22.94 16.33 0.06
CA THR A 69 22.58 17.48 -0.77
C THR A 69 21.61 17.03 -1.85
N LYS A 70 21.07 18.00 -2.59
CA LYS A 70 20.18 17.74 -3.72
C LYS A 70 20.83 16.86 -4.80
N ASP A 71 22.15 16.98 -4.99
CA ASP A 71 22.89 16.25 -6.03
C ASP A 71 23.00 14.75 -5.74
N HIS A 72 22.79 14.34 -4.48
CA HIS A 72 22.70 12.94 -4.09
C HIS A 72 21.30 12.33 -4.34
N ILE A 73 20.32 13.13 -4.74
CA ILE A 73 18.94 12.67 -4.97
C ILE A 73 18.75 12.37 -6.46
N GLY A 74 18.74 11.07 -6.78
CA GLY A 74 18.33 10.58 -8.08
C GLY A 74 16.81 10.43 -8.23
N GLY A 75 16.36 10.03 -9.42
CA GLY A 75 14.97 9.68 -9.65
C GLY A 75 14.54 8.46 -8.83
N TRP A 76 13.31 8.47 -8.34
CA TRP A 76 12.72 7.34 -7.62
C TRP A 76 11.67 6.66 -8.48
N LYS A 77 11.49 5.36 -8.23
CA LYS A 77 10.31 4.62 -8.69
C LYS A 77 9.24 4.69 -7.61
N SER A 78 7.99 4.74 -8.04
CA SER A 78 6.83 4.56 -7.17
C SER A 78 6.49 3.07 -7.06
N GLY A 79 5.77 2.72 -6.01
CA GLY A 79 5.15 1.40 -5.83
C GLY A 79 3.73 1.57 -5.34
N VAL A 80 2.83 0.71 -5.80
CA VAL A 80 1.45 0.66 -5.29
C VAL A 80 1.31 -0.56 -4.40
N ARG A 81 0.79 -0.36 -3.19
CA ARG A 81 0.51 -1.44 -2.24
C ARG A 81 -0.97 -1.74 -2.22
N ALA A 82 -1.33 -2.98 -2.49
CA ALA A 82 -2.68 -3.47 -2.23
C ALA A 82 -2.93 -3.55 -0.72
N LEU A 83 -4.07 -3.02 -0.28
CA LEU A 83 -4.50 -3.05 1.11
C LEU A 83 -5.98 -3.41 1.16
N ALA A 84 -6.31 -4.51 1.84
CA ALA A 84 -7.69 -4.88 2.02
C ALA A 84 -8.34 -4.02 3.11
N VAL A 85 -9.55 -3.55 2.83
CA VAL A 85 -10.35 -2.69 3.71
C VAL A 85 -11.75 -3.28 3.76
N ASN A 86 -12.27 -3.53 4.96
CA ASN A 86 -13.68 -3.90 5.19
C ASN A 86 -14.45 -2.67 5.70
N GLU A 87 -15.72 -2.83 6.10
CA GLU A 87 -16.53 -1.73 6.64
C GLU A 87 -15.94 -1.08 7.91
N ASP A 88 -15.13 -1.83 8.65
CA ASP A 88 -14.52 -1.39 9.90
C ASP A 88 -13.16 -0.71 9.75
N GLY A 89 -12.49 -0.88 8.61
CA GLY A 89 -11.22 -0.26 8.27
C GLY A 89 -10.25 -1.21 7.61
N ILE A 90 -8.96 -0.94 7.76
CA ILE A 90 -7.88 -1.76 7.20
C ILE A 90 -7.88 -3.13 7.86
N LEU A 91 -7.73 -4.18 7.06
CA LEU A 91 -7.52 -5.54 7.55
C LEU A 91 -6.03 -5.77 7.83
N ASP A 92 -5.73 -6.20 9.06
CA ASP A 92 -4.39 -6.62 9.48
C ASP A 92 -4.11 -8.10 9.19
N GLU A 93 -5.14 -8.85 8.79
CA GLU A 93 -5.07 -10.28 8.54
C GLU A 93 -4.63 -10.64 7.12
N PHE A 94 -4.06 -11.83 6.98
CA PHE A 94 -3.75 -12.43 5.69
C PHE A 94 -5.04 -12.96 5.06
N VAL A 95 -5.45 -12.40 3.91
CA VAL A 95 -6.72 -12.76 3.27
C VAL A 95 -6.42 -13.62 2.04
N ILE A 96 -6.75 -14.91 2.14
CA ILE A 96 -6.77 -15.85 1.01
C ILE A 96 -8.21 -16.20 0.68
N GLU A 97 -8.54 -16.18 -0.61
CA GLU A 97 -9.83 -16.62 -1.11
C GLU A 97 -9.65 -17.74 -2.15
N VAL A 98 -10.38 -18.85 -1.97
CA VAL A 98 -10.39 -19.96 -2.92
C VAL A 98 -11.68 -19.90 -3.73
N GLY A 99 -11.56 -19.75 -5.04
CA GLY A 99 -12.70 -19.70 -5.95
C GLY A 99 -13.47 -21.02 -6.03
N VAL A 100 -14.73 -20.94 -6.50
CA VAL A 100 -15.57 -22.10 -6.82
C VAL A 100 -15.81 -22.11 -8.34
N PRO A 101 -15.37 -23.15 -9.08
CA PRO A 101 -14.68 -24.36 -8.63
C PRO A 101 -13.24 -24.08 -8.18
N LYS A 102 -12.68 -24.96 -7.33
CA LYS A 102 -11.36 -24.86 -6.67
C LYS A 102 -10.18 -24.93 -7.66
N ARG A 103 -10.07 -23.94 -8.53
CA ARG A 103 -9.02 -23.84 -9.57
C ARG A 103 -8.16 -22.59 -9.40
N VAL A 104 -8.63 -21.62 -8.63
CA VAL A 104 -7.95 -20.34 -8.42
C VAL A 104 -7.96 -20.02 -6.94
N MET A 105 -6.79 -19.67 -6.41
CA MET A 105 -6.61 -19.14 -5.06
C MET A 105 -6.03 -17.73 -5.18
N ASN A 106 -6.71 -16.75 -4.60
CA ASN A 106 -6.33 -15.34 -4.63
C ASN A 106 -5.76 -14.93 -3.28
N VAL A 107 -4.54 -14.39 -3.28
CA VAL A 107 -3.98 -13.70 -2.12
C VAL A 107 -4.41 -12.24 -2.19
N ARG A 108 -5.44 -11.87 -1.43
CA ARG A 108 -6.08 -10.54 -1.50
C ARG A 108 -5.44 -9.53 -0.56
N ASN A 109 -4.84 -9.98 0.54
CA ASN A 109 -4.13 -9.12 1.48
C ASN A 109 -2.92 -9.85 2.04
N ALA A 110 -1.76 -9.20 1.98
CA ALA A 110 -0.55 -9.63 2.66
C ALA A 110 -0.10 -8.51 3.62
N PRO A 111 -0.18 -8.71 4.94
CA PRO A 111 0.19 -7.67 5.89
C PRO A 111 1.69 -7.36 5.83
N SER A 112 2.04 -6.13 6.21
CA SER A 112 3.42 -5.66 6.21
C SER A 112 4.19 -6.22 7.41
N PRO A 113 5.50 -6.51 7.29
CA PRO A 113 6.34 -6.39 6.09
C PRO A 113 6.34 -7.66 5.23
N ALA A 114 5.56 -7.66 4.15
CA ALA A 114 5.36 -8.84 3.29
C ALA A 114 6.64 -9.35 2.62
N CYS A 115 7.56 -8.45 2.26
CA CYS A 115 8.84 -8.84 1.65
C CYS A 115 9.70 -9.68 2.63
N THR A 116 9.85 -9.19 3.86
CA THR A 116 10.61 -9.88 4.91
C THR A 116 9.92 -11.16 5.38
N ALA A 117 8.58 -11.16 5.44
CA ALA A 117 7.79 -12.32 5.84
C ALA A 117 7.44 -13.28 4.69
N SER A 118 8.05 -13.11 3.50
CA SER A 118 7.66 -13.81 2.26
C SER A 118 7.66 -15.33 2.38
N LEU A 119 8.63 -15.93 3.08
CA LEU A 119 8.68 -17.38 3.30
C LEU A 119 7.53 -17.87 4.18
N ARG A 120 7.18 -17.11 5.23
CA ARG A 120 6.07 -17.47 6.12
C ARG A 120 4.72 -17.32 5.43
N ILE A 121 4.60 -16.31 4.56
CA ILE A 121 3.46 -16.10 3.67
C ILE A 121 3.35 -17.26 2.68
N ALA A 122 4.46 -17.65 2.04
CA ALA A 122 4.50 -18.78 1.11
C ALA A 122 4.04 -20.08 1.78
N GLN A 123 4.49 -20.35 3.01
CA GLN A 123 3.99 -21.48 3.79
C GLN A 123 2.47 -21.41 3.97
N GLY A 124 1.94 -20.25 4.40
CA GLY A 124 0.49 -20.08 4.57
C GLY A 124 -0.30 -20.27 3.27
N VAL A 125 0.26 -19.87 2.13
CA VAL A 125 -0.33 -20.12 0.80
C VAL A 125 -0.36 -21.62 0.49
N VAL A 126 0.74 -22.34 0.73
CA VAL A 126 0.81 -23.80 0.51
C VAL A 126 -0.18 -24.53 1.41
N ASP A 127 -0.21 -24.22 2.70
CA ASP A 127 -1.12 -24.85 3.68
C ASP A 127 -2.60 -24.69 3.25
N ASN A 128 -2.97 -23.51 2.74
CA ASN A 128 -4.33 -23.24 2.24
C ASN A 128 -4.62 -23.99 0.93
N ALA A 129 -3.63 -24.14 0.04
CA ALA A 129 -3.77 -24.89 -1.20
C ALA A 129 -3.99 -26.39 -0.93
N GLU A 130 -3.24 -26.97 0.00
CA GLU A 130 -3.41 -28.35 0.46
C GLU A 130 -4.79 -28.57 1.10
N ALA A 131 -5.19 -27.69 2.03
CA ALA A 131 -6.51 -27.76 2.67
C ALA A 131 -7.67 -27.64 1.67
N ALA A 132 -7.48 -26.86 0.62
CA ALA A 132 -8.45 -26.73 -0.46
C ALA A 132 -8.43 -27.92 -1.45
N GLY A 133 -7.39 -28.76 -1.46
CA GLY A 133 -7.25 -29.91 -2.35
C GLY A 133 -6.82 -29.53 -3.77
N PHE A 134 -5.95 -28.53 -3.89
CA PHE A 134 -5.32 -28.20 -5.18
C PHE A 134 -4.32 -29.26 -5.64
N PHE A 135 -3.68 -29.94 -4.69
CA PHE A 135 -2.76 -31.07 -4.89
C PHE A 135 -2.78 -31.97 -3.65
#